data_AF-A0A497MLS9-F1
#
_entry.id   AF-A0A497MLS9-F1
#
_cell.length_a   1.000
_cell.length_b   1.000
_cell.length_c   1.000
_cell.angle_alpha   90.00
_cell.angle_beta   90.00
_cell.angle_gamma   90.00
#
_symmetry.space_group_name_H-M   'P 1'
#
loop_
_entity.id
_entity.type
_entity.pdbx_description
1 polymer ?
#
loop_
_entity_poly.entity_id
_entity_poly.type
_entity_poly.pdbx_seq_one_letter_code
_entity_poly.pdbx_strand_id
1 'polypeptide(L)'
;MKIWKGMNSELLEHLKSFLVEKGGEALKKARDIVLDERLECEEIQKALRYFMVEYWNECTTPSLLFLACEAVGGDSERLLDFASAMILVNGA
;
A
#
# COMPACT_ATOMS: atom_id res chain seq x y z
N MET A 1 4.35 -7.50 21.88
CA MET A 1 4.26 -8.40 20.72
C MET A 1 5.67 -8.80 20.28
N LYS A 2 6.17 -9.99 20.67
CA LYS A 2 7.52 -10.50 20.34
C LYS A 2 7.37 -11.68 19.37
N ILE A 3 7.29 -11.41 18.06
CA ILE A 3 7.16 -12.46 17.03
C ILE A 3 8.47 -12.63 16.22
N TRP A 4 9.45 -11.74 16.37
CA TRP A 4 10.61 -11.67 15.48
C TRP A 4 11.93 -12.22 16.04
N LYS A 5 11.92 -12.96 17.16
CA LYS A 5 13.14 -13.60 17.68
C LYS A 5 13.47 -14.84 16.83
N GLY A 6 14.06 -14.63 15.65
CA GLY A 6 14.59 -15.75 14.83
C GLY A 6 14.74 -15.49 13.34
N MET A 7 14.19 -14.41 12.78
CA MET A 7 14.36 -14.11 11.36
C MET A 7 15.73 -13.50 11.08
N ASN A 8 16.44 -14.08 10.11
CA ASN A 8 17.65 -13.51 9.52
C ASN A 8 17.33 -12.10 9.00
N SER A 9 18.12 -11.09 9.39
CA SER A 9 17.95 -9.70 8.96
C SER A 9 17.95 -9.55 7.44
N GLU A 10 18.75 -10.34 6.74
CA GLU A 10 18.82 -10.32 5.27
C GLU A 10 17.53 -10.82 4.63
N LEU A 11 16.90 -11.86 5.19
CA LEU A 11 15.61 -12.35 4.73
C LEU A 11 14.52 -11.31 4.98
N LEU A 12 14.57 -10.63 6.12
CA LEU A 12 13.60 -9.58 6.44
C LEU A 12 13.68 -8.41 5.46
N GLU A 13 14.89 -7.98 5.09
CA GLU A 13 15.07 -6.90 4.12
C GLU A 13 14.64 -7.30 2.71
N HIS A 14 14.96 -8.52 2.27
CA HIS A 14 14.44 -9.05 1.00
C HIS A 14 12.91 -9.10 0.99
N LEU A 15 12.29 -9.57 2.07
CA LEU A 15 10.84 -9.61 2.19
C LEU A 15 10.23 -8.20 2.11
N LYS A 16 10.81 -7.22 2.81
CA LYS A 16 10.34 -5.83 2.73
C LYS A 16 10.45 -5.28 1.30
N SER A 17 11.60 -5.46 0.64
CA SER A 17 11.78 -5.00 -0.74
C SER A 17 10.78 -5.65 -1.69
N PHE A 18 10.55 -6.95 -1.53
CA PHE A 18 9.57 -7.69 -2.32
C PHE A 18 8.14 -7.15 -2.15
N LEU A 19 7.72 -6.88 -0.91
CA LEU A 19 6.40 -6.29 -0.64
C LEU A 19 6.29 -4.86 -1.21
N VAL A 20 7.36 -4.08 -1.14
CA VAL A 20 7.37 -2.73 -1.76
C VAL A 20 7.26 -2.83 -3.27
N GLU A 21 8.00 -3.73 -3.91
CA GLU A 21 7.94 -3.93 -5.36
C GLU A 21 6.57 -4.43 -5.81
N LYS A 22 6.00 -5.40 -5.10
CA LYS A 22 4.72 -6.03 -5.46
C LYS A 22 3.53 -5.08 -5.25
N GLY A 23 3.45 -4.44 -4.09
CA GLY A 23 2.29 -3.63 -3.69
C GLY A 23 2.46 -2.12 -3.89
N GLY A 24 3.67 -1.65 -4.20
CA GLY A 24 4.01 -0.23 -4.22
C GLY A 24 3.24 0.59 -5.25
N GLU A 25 2.92 0.01 -6.42
CA GLU A 25 2.17 0.73 -7.45
C GLU A 25 0.74 1.06 -7.00
N ALA A 26 0.10 0.18 -6.22
CA ALA A 26 -1.23 0.43 -5.67
C ALA A 26 -1.21 1.60 -4.67
N LEU A 27 -0.17 1.67 -3.83
CA LEU A 27 0.04 2.76 -2.88
C LEU A 27 0.33 4.08 -3.60
N LYS A 28 1.19 4.05 -4.62
CA LYS A 28 1.48 5.23 -5.45
C LYS A 28 0.22 5.76 -6.12
N LYS A 29 -0.56 4.88 -6.77
CA LYS A 29 -1.83 5.26 -7.40
C LYS A 29 -2.82 5.85 -6.40
N ALA A 30 -2.93 5.27 -5.19
CA ALA A 30 -3.79 5.81 -4.13
C ALA A 30 -3.34 7.22 -3.70
N ARG A 31 -2.02 7.46 -3.58
CA ARG A 31 -1.46 8.79 -3.29
C ARG A 31 -1.81 9.80 -4.36
N ASP A 32 -1.61 9.44 -5.63
CA ASP A 32 -1.89 10.33 -6.75
C ASP A 32 -3.36 10.74 -6.76
N ILE A 33 -4.30 9.80 -6.56
CA ILE A 33 -5.74 10.08 -6.45
C ILE A 33 -6.05 11.14 -5.38
N VAL A 34 -5.47 10.99 -4.18
CA VAL A 34 -5.75 11.91 -3.06
C VAL A 34 -5.07 13.27 -3.25
N LEU A 35 -3.87 13.29 -3.81
CA LEU A 35 -3.08 14.52 -3.97
C LEU A 35 -3.54 15.35 -5.17
N ASP A 36 -4.12 14.73 -6.19
CA ASP A 36 -4.71 15.41 -7.35
C ASP A 36 -6.10 15.98 -7.05
N GLU A 37 -6.77 15.51 -5.99
CA GLU A 37 -8.08 16.01 -5.58
C GLU A 37 -7.99 17.47 -5.13
N ARG A 38 -8.78 18.34 -5.76
CA ARG A 38 -8.82 19.77 -5.45
C ARG A 38 -9.89 20.03 -4.39
N LEU A 39 -9.47 19.97 -3.13
CA LEU A 39 -10.34 20.28 -2.00
C LEU A 39 -10.35 21.77 -1.71
N GLU A 40 -11.54 22.32 -1.46
CA GLU A 40 -11.71 23.74 -1.07
C GLU A 40 -11.18 24.01 0.35
N CYS A 41 -11.22 23.01 1.23
CA CYS A 41 -10.73 23.11 2.60
C CYS A 41 -9.24 22.72 2.69
N GLU A 42 -8.39 23.70 2.96
CA GLU A 42 -6.95 23.50 3.07
C GLU A 42 -6.57 22.55 4.22
N GLU A 43 -7.31 22.56 5.33
CA GLU A 43 -7.05 21.71 6.48
C GLU A 43 -7.24 20.23 6.14
N ILE A 44 -8.31 19.90 5.40
CA ILE A 44 -8.55 18.53 4.93
C ILE A 44 -7.45 18.13 3.94
N GLN A 45 -7.06 19.02 3.02
CA GLN A 45 -5.98 18.74 2.08
C GLN A 45 -4.64 18.48 2.78
N LYS A 46 -4.30 19.26 3.81
CA LYS A 46 -3.10 19.06 4.64
C LYS A 46 -3.15 17.73 5.38
N ALA A 47 -4.30 17.40 5.99
CA ALA A 47 -4.48 16.14 6.72
C ALA A 47 -4.33 14.92 5.80
N LEU A 48 -4.94 14.95 4.61
CA LEU A 48 -4.84 13.87 3.64
C LEU A 48 -3.41 13.72 3.08
N ARG A 49 -2.72 14.84 2.81
CA ARG A 49 -1.30 14.79 2.40
C ARG A 49 -0.42 14.15 3.46
N TYR A 50 -0.58 14.55 4.73
CA TYR A 50 0.15 13.96 5.84
C TYR A 50 -0.12 12.46 5.94
N PHE A 51 -1.40 12.08 5.89
CA PHE A 51 -1.81 10.67 5.95
C PHE A 51 -1.16 9.85 4.83
N MET A 52 -1.24 10.31 3.59
CA MET A 52 -0.80 9.55 2.42
C MET A 52 0.72 9.51 2.22
N VAL A 53 1.44 10.57 2.60
CA VAL A 53 2.88 10.72 2.29
C VAL A 53 3.76 10.41 3.49
N GLU A 54 3.37 10.87 4.68
CA GLU A 54 4.23 10.80 5.86
C GLU A 54 3.87 9.61 6.76
N TYR A 55 2.59 9.37 6.99
CA TYR A 55 2.12 8.35 7.91
C TYR A 55 1.98 6.97 7.25
N TRP A 56 1.25 6.88 6.14
CA TRP A 56 0.87 5.61 5.53
C TRP A 56 1.85 5.16 4.44
N ASN A 57 2.67 4.16 4.77
CA ASN A 57 3.67 3.53 3.90
C ASN A 57 3.48 2.00 3.80
N GLU A 58 2.26 1.54 3.96
CA GLU A 58 1.90 0.12 4.08
C GLU A 58 1.70 -0.51 2.69
N CYS A 59 2.60 -1.43 2.29
CA CYS A 59 2.51 -2.18 1.03
C CYS A 59 2.14 -3.66 1.21
N THR A 60 2.00 -4.14 2.45
CA THR A 60 1.73 -5.57 2.74
C THR A 60 0.33 -5.96 2.29
N THR A 61 -0.68 -5.14 2.60
CA THR A 61 -2.07 -5.43 2.20
C THR A 61 -2.23 -5.57 0.69
N PRO A 62 -1.80 -4.61 -0.16
CA PRO A 62 -1.89 -4.78 -1.60
C PRO A 62 -1.02 -5.93 -2.12
N SER A 63 0.17 -6.15 -1.55
CA SER A 63 1.03 -7.28 -1.95
C SER A 63 0.38 -8.64 -1.70
N LEU A 64 -0.18 -8.84 -0.51
CA LEU A 64 -0.84 -10.10 -0.15
C LEU A 64 -2.07 -10.36 -1.02
N LEU A 65 -2.81 -9.31 -1.37
CA LEU A 65 -3.93 -9.42 -2.30
C LEU A 65 -3.46 -9.90 -3.69
N PHE A 66 -2.40 -9.30 -4.24
CA PHE A 66 -1.86 -9.69 -5.53
C PHE A 66 -1.33 -11.12 -5.51
N LEU A 67 -0.59 -11.50 -4.46
CA LEU A 67 -0.08 -12.86 -4.28
C LEU A 67 -1.20 -13.89 -4.16
N ALA A 68 -2.27 -13.57 -3.44
CA ALA A 68 -3.42 -14.46 -3.31
C ALA A 68 -4.13 -14.68 -4.66
N CYS A 69 -4.23 -13.63 -5.49
CA CYS A 69 -4.76 -13.73 -6.85
C CYS A 69 -3.90 -14.62 -7.74
N GLU A 70 -2.58 -14.41 -7.72
CA GLU A 70 -1.63 -15.20 -8.52
C GLU A 70 -1.58 -16.67 -8.09
N ALA A 71 -1.68 -16.93 -6.78
CA ALA A 71 -1.64 -18.28 -6.22
C ALA A 71 -2.78 -19.18 -6.74
N VAL A 72 -3.88 -18.60 -7.20
CA VAL A 72 -5.01 -19.32 -7.81
C VAL A 72 -5.02 -19.24 -9.34
N GLY A 73 -3.94 -18.76 -9.96
CA GLY A 73 -3.81 -18.62 -11.41
C GLY A 73 -4.49 -17.36 -11.98
N GLY A 74 -4.80 -16.39 -11.14
CA GLY A 74 -5.38 -15.10 -11.54
C GLY A 74 -4.35 -14.10 -12.08
N ASP A 75 -4.87 -13.05 -12.70
CA ASP A 75 -4.12 -11.91 -13.23
C ASP A 75 -4.19 -10.74 -12.23
N SER A 76 -3.10 -10.52 -11.49
CA SER A 76 -3.02 -9.50 -10.44
C SER A 76 -2.99 -8.07 -10.97
N GLU A 77 -2.62 -7.83 -12.23
CA GLU A 77 -2.59 -6.49 -12.82
C GLU A 77 -4.00 -5.87 -12.85
N ARG A 78 -5.03 -6.71 -12.97
CA ARG A 78 -6.44 -6.29 -12.96
C ARG A 78 -6.93 -5.83 -11.60
N LEU A 79 -6.17 -6.10 -10.53
CA LEU A 79 -6.53 -5.71 -9.17
C LEU A 79 -5.98 -4.35 -8.76
N LEU A 80 -5.22 -3.66 -9.61
CA LEU A 80 -4.58 -2.40 -9.25
C LEU A 80 -5.58 -1.36 -8.72
N ASP A 81 -6.68 -1.12 -9.45
CA ASP A 81 -7.70 -0.15 -9.05
C ASP A 81 -8.41 -0.55 -7.75
N PHE A 82 -8.70 -1.83 -7.59
CA PHE A 82 -9.32 -2.36 -6.38
C PHE A 82 -8.37 -2.24 -5.17
N ALA A 83 -7.09 -2.57 -5.35
CA ALA A 83 -6.08 -2.45 -4.30
C ALA A 83 -5.87 -0.99 -3.89
N SER A 84 -5.83 -0.05 -4.84
CA SER A 84 -5.77 1.38 -4.54
C SER A 84 -7.00 1.86 -3.77
N ALA A 85 -8.21 1.44 -4.18
CA ALA A 85 -9.43 1.78 -3.46
C ALA A 85 -9.44 1.22 -2.03
N MET A 86 -8.99 -0.03 -1.84
CA MET A 86 -8.83 -0.64 -0.52
C MET A 86 -7.90 0.14 0.40
N ILE A 87 -6.79 0.68 -0.13
CA ILE A 87 -5.88 1.53 0.64
C ILE A 87 -6.58 2.79 1.13
N LEU A 88 -7.37 3.44 0.26
CA LEU A 88 -8.12 4.66 0.61
C LEU A 88 -9.18 4.37 1.68
N VAL A 89 -9.88 3.24 1.59
CA VAL A 89 -10.89 2.84 2.58
C VAL A 89 -10.27 2.45 3.92
N ASN A 90 -9.14 1.74 3.92
CA ASN A 90 -8.45 1.34 5.16
C ASN A 90 -7.76 2.49 5.87
N GLY A 91 -7.45 3.56 5.14
CA GLY A 91 -6.76 4.74 5.66
C GLY A 91 -7.67 5.85 6.20
N ALA A 92 -8.97 5.77 5.92
CA ALA A 92 -9.99 6.69 6.41
C ALA A 92 -10.51 6.28 7.81
#